data_AF-A0A7S3HA70-F1
#
_entry.id   AF-A0A7S3HA70-F1
#
_cell.length_a   1.000
_cell.length_b   1.000
_cell.length_c   1.000
_cell.angle_alpha   90.00
_cell.angle_beta   90.00
_cell.angle_gamma   90.00
#
_symmetry.space_group_name_H-M   'P 1'
#
loop_
_entity.id
_entity.type
_entity.pdbx_description
1 polymer ?
#
loop_
_entity_poly.entity_id
_entity_poly.type
_entity_poly.pdbx_seq_one_letter_code
_entity_poly.pdbx_strand_id
1 'polypeptide(L)'
;IWGSLAAAILWGSSDACDEAVTETAKMIVKMDEHLENSKAPKREVLLHRTWLLHWTLFAIFRLDNTEAKVLDFFLSEKSLSIISLSCPHLFRYVGACLILHKRLKHIVKDTVWIIHHEAVSYSDPITRFLLALYTEMDYDEAQGELQRCEQVCKADYFLKPHWQEFQENARLHIFESYCRIHQCINIQ
;
A
#
# COMPACT_ATOMS: atom_id res chain seq x y z
N ILE A 1 0.41 25.20 4.70
CA ILE A 1 1.01 23.91 4.31
C ILE A 1 -0.03 22.97 3.69
N TRP A 2 -1.10 22.61 4.40
CA TRP A 2 -2.19 21.77 3.85
C TRP A 2 -2.80 22.29 2.54
N GLY A 3 -3.07 23.60 2.45
CA GLY A 3 -3.60 24.21 1.22
C GLY A 3 -2.63 24.11 0.02
N SER A 4 -1.32 24.23 0.28
CA SER A 4 -0.28 24.08 -0.75
C SER A 4 -0.20 22.63 -1.25
N LEU A 5 -0.31 21.65 -0.33
CA LEU A 5 -0.33 20.25 -0.67
C LEU A 5 -1.61 19.88 -1.45
N ALA A 6 -2.77 20.39 -1.05
CA ALA A 6 -4.02 20.19 -1.78
C ALA A 6 -3.95 20.80 -3.20
N ALA A 7 -3.39 22.01 -3.32
CA ALA A 7 -3.16 22.64 -4.61
C ALA A 7 -2.21 21.82 -5.49
N ALA A 8 -1.13 21.26 -4.93
CA ALA A 8 -0.20 20.39 -5.66
C ALA A 8 -0.88 19.09 -6.14
N ILE A 9 -1.70 18.45 -5.30
CA ILE A 9 -2.47 17.25 -5.65
C ILE A 9 -3.48 17.54 -6.77
N LEU A 10 -4.15 18.70 -6.73
CA LEU A 10 -5.10 19.11 -7.76
C LEU A 10 -4.38 19.52 -9.05
N TRP A 11 -3.26 20.23 -8.95
CA TRP A 11 -2.48 20.64 -10.11
C TRP A 11 -1.93 19.42 -10.86
N GLY A 12 -1.40 18.43 -10.13
CA GLY A 12 -0.99 17.15 -10.68
C GLY A 12 -2.15 16.22 -11.11
N SER A 13 -3.40 16.70 -11.13
CA SER A 13 -4.55 15.99 -11.74
C SER A 13 -4.84 16.44 -13.17
N SER A 14 -4.32 17.59 -13.58
CA SER A 14 -4.30 18.03 -14.98
C SER A 14 -3.09 17.38 -15.64
N ASP A 15 -3.31 16.71 -16.76
CA ASP A 15 -2.35 15.84 -17.45
C ASP A 15 -0.88 16.36 -17.47
N ALA A 16 0.05 15.45 -17.15
CA ALA A 16 1.47 15.44 -17.56
C ALA A 16 2.52 16.29 -16.81
N CYS A 17 2.65 16.16 -15.48
CA CYS A 17 3.89 16.57 -14.79
C CYS A 17 4.28 15.61 -13.66
N ASP A 18 5.13 14.63 -13.96
CA ASP A 18 5.80 13.78 -12.97
C ASP A 18 6.53 14.62 -11.91
N GLU A 19 7.00 15.81 -12.29
CA GLU A 19 7.61 16.79 -11.40
C GLU A 19 6.66 17.28 -10.30
N ALA A 20 5.38 17.49 -10.63
CA ALA A 20 4.38 17.97 -9.67
C ALA A 20 4.01 16.89 -8.65
N VAL A 21 3.97 15.62 -9.06
CA VAL A 21 3.73 14.50 -8.15
C VAL A 21 4.97 14.24 -7.28
N THR A 22 6.18 14.40 -7.85
CA THR A 22 7.44 14.34 -7.08
C THR A 22 7.53 15.47 -6.04
N GLU A 23 7.06 16.68 -6.37
CA GLU A 23 7.00 17.76 -5.38
C GLU A 23 5.96 17.48 -4.30
N THR A 24 4.81 16.89 -4.66
CA THR A 24 3.80 16.42 -3.70
C THR A 24 4.41 15.40 -2.72
N ALA A 25 5.18 14.44 -3.22
CA ALA A 25 5.89 13.46 -2.43
C ALA A 25 6.89 14.11 -1.44
N LYS A 26 7.70 15.06 -1.91
CA LYS A 26 8.61 15.84 -1.04
C LYS A 26 7.86 16.66 0.01
N MET A 27 6.72 17.26 -0.35
CA MET A 27 5.90 18.02 0.60
C MET A 27 5.35 17.12 1.71
N ILE A 28 4.92 15.89 1.39
CA ILE A 28 4.45 14.92 2.38
C ILE A 28 5.55 14.60 3.40
N VAL A 29 6.77 14.31 2.93
CA VAL A 29 7.90 14.00 3.83
C VAL A 29 8.23 15.20 4.72
N LYS A 30 8.29 16.41 4.16
CA LYS A 30 8.47 17.65 4.94
C LYS A 30 7.36 17.88 5.97
N MET A 31 6.12 17.50 5.65
CA MET A 31 5.00 17.59 6.59
C MET A 31 5.14 16.60 7.73
N ASP A 32 5.59 15.37 7.46
CA ASP A 32 5.85 14.40 8.53
C ASP A 32 6.96 14.86 9.46
N GLU A 33 8.08 15.36 8.92
CA GLU A 33 9.18 15.95 9.72
C GLU A 33 8.70 17.13 10.58
N HIS A 34 7.79 17.96 10.06
CA HIS A 34 7.20 19.05 10.81
C HIS A 34 6.27 18.54 11.93
N LEU A 35 5.51 17.47 11.67
CA LEU A 35 4.63 16.85 12.65
C LEU A 35 5.43 16.12 13.75
N GLU A 36 6.61 15.57 13.45
CA GLU A 36 7.52 15.00 14.45
C GLU A 36 8.05 16.05 15.43
N ASN A 37 8.38 17.23 14.94
CA ASN A 37 8.92 18.32 15.75
C ASN A 37 7.86 19.23 16.38
N SER A 38 6.58 18.95 16.14
CA SER A 38 5.47 19.77 16.62
C SER A 38 5.30 19.65 18.12
N LYS A 39 5.08 20.80 18.80
CA LYS A 39 4.72 20.87 20.23
C LYS A 39 3.21 20.73 20.47
N ALA A 40 2.44 20.44 19.43
CA ALA A 40 0.99 20.25 19.52
C ALA A 40 0.63 19.05 20.41
N PRO A 41 -0.58 19.02 21.01
CA PRO A 41 -1.04 17.87 21.78
C PRO A 41 -1.04 16.60 20.93
N LYS A 42 -0.65 15.47 21.53
CA LYS A 42 -0.47 14.18 20.83
C LYS A 42 -1.69 13.76 20.01
N ARG A 43 -2.90 14.04 20.49
CA ARG A 43 -4.16 13.75 19.79
C ARG A 43 -4.28 14.50 18.45
N GLU A 44 -3.90 15.77 18.41
CA GLU A 44 -3.94 16.56 17.17
C GLU A 44 -2.87 16.08 16.18
N VAL A 45 -1.69 15.72 16.68
CA VAL A 45 -0.63 15.14 15.84
C VAL A 45 -1.09 13.82 15.21
N LEU A 46 -1.76 12.95 15.97
CA LEU A 46 -2.33 11.71 15.45
C LEU A 46 -3.38 11.96 14.36
N LEU A 47 -4.26 12.96 14.55
CA LEU A 47 -5.27 13.33 13.55
C LEU A 47 -4.60 13.81 12.26
N HIS A 48 -3.63 14.72 12.36
CA HIS A 48 -2.90 15.23 11.20
C HIS A 48 -2.12 14.14 10.46
N ARG A 49 -1.49 13.21 11.18
CA ARG A 49 -0.82 12.06 10.57
C ARG A 49 -1.80 11.14 9.85
N THR A 50 -2.97 10.90 10.45
CA THR A 50 -4.03 10.11 9.83
C THR A 50 -4.44 10.73 8.49
N TRP A 51 -4.64 12.04 8.43
CA TRP A 51 -4.96 12.72 7.16
C TRP A 51 -3.82 12.65 6.16
N LEU A 52 -2.59 12.83 6.62
CA LEU A 52 -1.40 12.75 5.76
C LEU A 52 -1.30 11.37 5.09
N LEU A 53 -1.55 10.28 5.82
CA LEU A 53 -1.57 8.91 5.30
C LEU A 53 -2.62 8.67 4.20
N HIS A 54 -3.76 9.38 4.24
CA HIS A 54 -4.72 9.30 3.15
C HIS A 54 -4.22 10.06 1.92
N TRP A 55 -3.54 11.18 2.15
CA TRP A 55 -3.04 12.02 1.06
C TRP A 55 -1.81 11.40 0.39
N THR A 56 -1.04 10.56 1.10
CA THR A 56 0.08 9.82 0.52
C THR A 56 -0.35 8.85 -0.58
N LEU A 57 -1.58 8.35 -0.55
CA LEU A 57 -2.12 7.50 -1.63
C LEU A 57 -2.07 8.20 -2.99
N PHE A 58 -2.32 9.52 -3.02
CA PHE A 58 -2.23 10.30 -4.26
C PHE A 58 -0.80 10.43 -4.77
N ALA A 59 0.21 10.40 -3.90
CA ALA A 59 1.61 10.44 -4.30
C ALA A 59 2.11 9.05 -4.75
N ILE A 60 1.63 7.97 -4.13
CA ILE A 60 2.04 6.60 -4.45
C ILE A 60 1.40 6.13 -5.76
N PHE A 61 0.08 6.19 -5.89
CA PHE A 61 -0.62 5.54 -7.01
C PHE A 61 -0.76 6.42 -8.27
N ARG A 62 -0.28 7.66 -8.26
CA ARG A 62 -0.30 8.52 -9.46
C ARG A 62 1.00 8.50 -10.28
N LEU A 63 2.12 8.16 -9.67
CA LEU A 63 3.40 8.04 -10.37
C LEU A 63 3.61 6.58 -10.77
N ASP A 64 4.00 6.34 -12.02
CA ASP A 64 4.53 5.03 -12.43
C ASP A 64 5.83 4.70 -11.67
N ASN A 65 6.57 5.73 -11.24
CA ASN A 65 7.75 5.58 -10.39
C ASN A 65 7.54 6.26 -9.04
N THR A 66 7.04 5.50 -8.07
CA THR A 66 6.82 5.99 -6.71
C THR A 66 8.14 6.40 -6.04
N GLU A 67 8.21 7.61 -5.50
CA GLU A 67 9.37 8.06 -4.74
C GLU A 67 9.60 7.17 -3.52
N ALA A 68 10.83 6.62 -3.42
CA ALA A 68 11.15 5.59 -2.44
C ALA A 68 10.79 6.00 -1.01
N LYS A 69 11.10 7.26 -0.66
CA LYS A 69 10.91 7.85 0.66
C LYS A 69 9.45 7.92 1.10
N VAL A 70 8.52 8.20 0.18
CA VAL A 70 7.09 8.30 0.53
C VAL A 70 6.52 6.93 0.83
N LEU A 71 6.92 5.92 0.05
CA LEU A 71 6.51 4.55 0.31
C LEU A 71 7.12 4.03 1.62
N ASP A 72 8.39 4.35 1.89
CA ASP A 72 9.05 3.98 3.14
C ASP A 72 8.37 4.67 4.35
N PHE A 73 7.93 5.93 4.21
CA PHE A 73 7.10 6.61 5.20
C PHE A 73 5.76 5.91 5.43
N PHE A 74 5.04 5.57 4.35
CA PHE A 74 3.72 4.94 4.41
C PHE A 74 3.78 3.54 5.06
N LEU A 75 4.86 2.79 4.80
CA LEU A 75 5.09 1.45 5.33
C LEU A 75 5.89 1.43 6.63
N SER A 76 6.22 2.59 7.20
CA SER A 76 6.91 2.66 8.49
C SER A 76 6.05 2.09 9.61
N GLU A 77 6.67 1.51 10.64
CA GLU A 77 5.96 0.97 11.81
C GLU A 77 5.04 1.99 12.48
N LYS A 78 5.46 3.26 12.52
CA LYS A 78 4.66 4.38 13.05
C LYS A 78 3.38 4.57 12.23
N SER A 79 3.49 4.55 10.91
CA SER A 79 2.37 4.71 9.99
C SER A 79 1.42 3.52 10.06
N LEU A 80 1.96 2.29 10.05
CA LEU A 80 1.17 1.06 10.20
C LEU A 80 0.40 1.02 11.53
N SER A 81 1.01 1.47 12.63
CA SER A 81 0.34 1.56 13.93
C SER A 81 -0.84 2.53 13.92
N ILE A 82 -0.72 3.66 13.20
CA ILE A 82 -1.81 4.64 13.04
C ILE A 82 -2.91 4.06 12.15
N ILE A 83 -2.55 3.31 11.10
CA ILE A 83 -3.48 2.61 10.22
C ILE A 83 -4.32 1.62 11.02
N SER A 84 -3.68 0.73 11.80
CA SER A 84 -4.36 -0.19 12.73
C SER A 84 -5.35 0.51 13.64
N LEU A 85 -4.95 1.64 14.25
CA LEU A 85 -5.74 2.30 15.27
C LEU A 85 -6.92 3.11 14.70
N SER A 86 -6.75 3.80 13.59
CA SER A 86 -7.67 4.87 13.15
C SER A 86 -8.28 4.66 11.76
N CYS A 87 -7.63 3.90 10.86
CA CYS A 87 -8.02 3.82 9.45
C CYS A 87 -7.67 2.46 8.82
N PRO A 88 -8.29 1.36 9.27
CA PRO A 88 -7.89 0.01 8.86
C PRO A 88 -8.15 -0.28 7.37
N HIS A 89 -9.03 0.48 6.70
CA HIS A 89 -9.23 0.38 5.26
C HIS A 89 -7.96 0.68 4.44
N LEU A 90 -6.99 1.40 5.01
CA LEU A 90 -5.71 1.65 4.33
C LEU A 90 -4.86 0.38 4.16
N PHE A 91 -5.15 -0.70 4.89
CA PHE A 91 -4.46 -1.99 4.69
C PHE A 91 -4.64 -2.56 3.29
N ARG A 92 -5.75 -2.24 2.59
CA ARG A 92 -5.92 -2.57 1.18
C ARG A 92 -4.77 -2.02 0.34
N TYR A 93 -4.44 -0.75 0.53
CA TYR A 93 -3.38 -0.07 -0.22
C TYR A 93 -1.99 -0.49 0.23
N VAL A 94 -1.80 -0.77 1.53
CA VAL A 94 -0.57 -1.38 2.03
C VAL A 94 -0.31 -2.71 1.32
N GLY A 95 -1.33 -3.57 1.24
CA GLY A 95 -1.22 -4.85 0.53
C GLY A 95 -0.96 -4.68 -0.97
N ALA A 96 -1.63 -3.73 -1.61
CA ALA A 96 -1.38 -3.40 -3.02
C ALA A 96 0.07 -2.94 -3.26
N CYS A 97 0.59 -2.08 -2.38
CA CYS A 97 1.98 -1.63 -2.44
C CYS A 97 2.99 -2.79 -2.32
N LEU A 98 2.75 -3.75 -1.42
CA LEU A 98 3.61 -4.93 -1.24
C LEU A 98 3.69 -5.79 -2.50
N ILE A 99 2.58 -5.91 -3.25
CA ILE A 99 2.50 -6.72 -4.47
C ILE A 99 3.10 -5.98 -5.66
N LEU A 100 2.85 -4.68 -5.79
CA LEU A 100 3.38 -3.86 -6.89
C LEU A 100 4.90 -3.67 -6.78
N HIS A 101 5.42 -3.43 -5.57
CA HIS A 101 6.82 -3.05 -5.39
C HIS A 101 7.71 -4.20 -4.92
N LYS A 102 8.44 -4.81 -5.86
CA LYS A 102 9.37 -5.92 -5.60
C LYS A 102 10.47 -5.61 -4.58
N ARG A 103 10.82 -4.34 -4.38
CA ARG A 103 11.84 -3.90 -3.39
C ARG A 103 11.43 -4.14 -1.94
N LEU A 104 10.13 -4.32 -1.68
CA LEU A 104 9.59 -4.45 -0.33
C LEU A 104 9.67 -5.86 0.25
N LYS A 105 10.27 -6.83 -0.47
CA LYS A 105 10.39 -8.24 -0.03
C LYS A 105 10.86 -8.43 1.41
N HIS A 106 11.71 -7.53 1.92
CA HIS A 106 12.22 -7.60 3.30
C HIS A 106 11.17 -7.23 4.37
N ILE A 107 10.22 -6.35 4.07
CA ILE A 107 9.17 -5.88 5.02
C ILE A 107 7.87 -6.69 4.86
N VAL A 108 7.73 -7.47 3.77
CA VAL A 108 6.51 -8.25 3.50
C VAL A 108 6.13 -9.11 4.70
N LYS A 109 7.07 -9.84 5.29
CA LYS A 109 6.78 -10.76 6.39
C LYS A 109 6.22 -10.03 7.63
N ASP A 110 6.86 -8.94 8.02
CA ASP A 110 6.45 -8.16 9.20
C ASP A 110 5.12 -7.46 8.96
N THR A 111 4.92 -6.92 7.76
CA THR A 111 3.66 -6.27 7.38
C THR A 111 2.50 -7.26 7.29
N VAL A 112 2.73 -8.46 6.74
CA VAL A 112 1.72 -9.53 6.70
C VAL A 112 1.36 -9.97 8.13
N TRP A 113 2.34 -10.05 9.04
CA TRP A 113 2.05 -10.38 10.43
C TRP A 113 1.14 -9.34 11.11
N ILE A 114 1.35 -8.05 10.83
CA ILE A 114 0.47 -6.97 11.29
C ILE A 114 -0.93 -7.13 10.67
N ILE A 115 -1.03 -7.37 9.35
CA ILE A 115 -2.31 -7.59 8.66
C ILE A 115 -3.05 -8.79 9.25
N HIS A 116 -2.34 -9.87 9.60
CA HIS A 116 -2.92 -11.04 10.24
C HIS A 116 -3.50 -10.70 11.62
N HIS A 117 -2.79 -9.90 12.42
CA HIS A 117 -3.29 -9.44 13.71
C HIS A 117 -4.57 -8.58 13.57
N GLU A 118 -4.62 -7.74 12.55
CA GLU A 118 -5.74 -6.82 12.27
C GLU A 118 -6.88 -7.45 11.45
N ALA A 119 -6.76 -8.73 11.07
CA ALA A 119 -7.73 -9.40 10.19
C ALA A 119 -9.15 -9.46 10.77
N VAL A 120 -9.29 -9.36 12.09
CA VAL A 120 -10.58 -9.28 12.80
C VAL A 120 -11.25 -7.91 12.60
N SER A 121 -10.44 -6.85 12.49
CA SER A 121 -10.92 -5.46 12.34
C SER A 121 -11.28 -5.15 10.89
N TYR A 122 -10.44 -5.59 9.95
CA TYR A 122 -10.65 -5.33 8.52
C TYR A 122 -10.21 -6.50 7.66
N SER A 123 -11.06 -6.83 6.69
CA SER A 123 -10.85 -7.95 5.79
C SER A 123 -11.25 -7.57 4.37
N ASP A 124 -10.33 -7.71 3.44
CA ASP A 124 -10.47 -7.36 2.03
C ASP A 124 -9.86 -8.47 1.16
N PRO A 125 -10.29 -8.67 -0.10
CA PRO A 125 -9.68 -9.67 -0.98
C PRO A 125 -8.16 -9.52 -1.11
N ILE A 126 -7.63 -8.29 -1.13
CA ILE A 126 -6.18 -8.06 -1.22
C ILE A 126 -5.47 -8.49 0.07
N THR A 127 -6.04 -8.22 1.23
CA THR A 127 -5.45 -8.62 2.51
C THR A 127 -5.53 -10.12 2.69
N ARG A 128 -6.66 -10.75 2.32
CA ARG A 128 -6.83 -12.21 2.35
C ARG A 128 -5.88 -12.92 1.41
N PHE A 129 -5.68 -12.39 0.20
CA PHE A 129 -4.69 -12.91 -0.74
C PHE A 129 -3.29 -12.98 -0.11
N LEU A 130 -2.87 -11.92 0.60
CA LEU A 130 -1.58 -11.90 1.28
C LEU A 130 -1.49 -12.90 2.44
N LEU A 131 -2.57 -13.06 3.21
CA LEU A 131 -2.64 -14.05 4.30
C LEU A 131 -2.60 -15.48 3.76
N ALA A 132 -3.39 -15.78 2.73
CA ALA A 132 -3.40 -17.09 2.07
C ALA A 132 -2.01 -17.43 1.53
N LEU A 133 -1.33 -16.47 0.89
CA LEU A 133 -0.03 -16.70 0.26
C LEU A 133 1.13 -16.86 1.27
N TYR A 134 1.18 -16.03 2.31
CA TYR A 134 2.34 -15.93 3.20
C TYR A 134 2.15 -16.56 4.58
N THR A 135 0.91 -16.75 5.04
CA THR A 135 0.59 -17.33 6.35
C THR A 135 0.08 -18.76 6.20
N GLU A 136 -0.96 -18.97 5.40
CA GLU A 136 -1.63 -20.28 5.27
C GLU A 136 -0.96 -21.17 4.22
N MET A 137 -0.24 -20.55 3.26
CA MET A 137 0.33 -21.20 2.08
C MET A 137 -0.70 -21.98 1.26
N ASP A 138 -1.96 -21.54 1.27
CA ASP A 138 -3.03 -22.10 0.45
C ASP A 138 -3.05 -21.38 -0.91
N TYR A 139 -2.50 -22.05 -1.92
CA TYR A 139 -2.39 -21.49 -3.27
C TYR A 139 -3.72 -21.51 -4.03
N ASP A 140 -4.63 -22.43 -3.70
CA ASP A 140 -5.94 -22.52 -4.34
C ASP A 140 -6.82 -21.37 -3.84
N GLU A 141 -6.80 -21.10 -2.54
CA GLU A 141 -7.46 -19.93 -1.95
C GLU A 141 -6.84 -18.62 -2.45
N ALA A 142 -5.51 -18.54 -2.53
CA ALA A 142 -4.84 -17.36 -3.08
C ALA A 142 -5.25 -17.07 -4.53
N GLN A 143 -5.39 -18.10 -5.38
CA GLN A 143 -5.90 -17.91 -6.75
C GLN A 143 -7.37 -17.47 -6.76
N GLY A 144 -8.20 -18.04 -5.88
CA GLY A 144 -9.60 -17.65 -5.73
C GLY A 144 -9.76 -16.18 -5.30
N GLU A 145 -8.98 -15.74 -4.31
CA GLU A 145 -8.98 -14.34 -3.88
C GLU A 145 -8.41 -13.40 -4.95
N LEU A 146 -7.42 -13.82 -5.74
CA LEU A 146 -6.91 -13.01 -6.85
C LEU A 146 -8.00 -12.70 -7.91
N GLN A 147 -8.92 -13.62 -8.16
CA GLN A 147 -10.08 -13.37 -9.03
C GLN A 147 -11.05 -12.34 -8.42
N ARG A 148 -11.23 -12.35 -7.09
CA ARG A 148 -12.06 -11.35 -6.40
C ARG A 148 -11.39 -9.99 -6.36
N CYS A 149 -10.06 -9.95 -6.22
CA CYS A 149 -9.26 -8.73 -6.31
C CYS A 149 -9.48 -8.00 -7.63
N GLU A 150 -9.74 -8.71 -8.73
CA GLU A 150 -10.02 -8.07 -10.03
C GLU A 150 -11.19 -7.10 -9.97
N GLN A 151 -12.29 -7.51 -9.34
CA GLN A 151 -13.49 -6.68 -9.24
C GLN A 151 -13.24 -5.48 -8.32
N VAL A 152 -12.57 -5.69 -7.19
CA VAL A 152 -12.25 -4.64 -6.22
C VAL A 152 -11.29 -3.62 -6.81
N CYS A 153 -10.18 -4.06 -7.41
CA CYS A 153 -9.18 -3.17 -7.98
C CYS A 153 -9.72 -2.39 -9.18
N LYS A 154 -10.56 -2.98 -10.04
CA LYS A 154 -11.17 -2.27 -11.18
C LYS A 154 -12.22 -1.24 -10.76
N ALA A 155 -12.86 -1.43 -9.61
CA ALA A 155 -13.83 -0.49 -9.05
C ALA A 155 -13.16 0.65 -8.26
N ASP A 156 -11.92 0.45 -7.80
CA ASP A 156 -11.18 1.41 -6.98
C ASP A 156 -10.52 2.50 -7.82
N TYR A 157 -10.57 3.75 -7.36
CA TYR A 157 -10.00 4.90 -8.07
C TYR A 157 -8.48 4.81 -8.24
N PHE A 158 -7.76 4.36 -7.20
CA PHE A 158 -6.30 4.34 -7.21
C PHE A 158 -5.74 3.05 -7.84
N LEU A 159 -6.40 1.91 -7.63
CA LEU A 159 -5.87 0.62 -8.07
C LEU A 159 -6.22 0.27 -9.51
N LYS A 160 -7.26 0.87 -10.09
CA LYS A 160 -7.73 0.57 -11.45
C LYS A 160 -6.65 0.71 -12.53
N PRO A 161 -5.84 1.78 -12.57
CA PRO A 161 -4.76 1.92 -13.56
C PRO A 161 -3.68 0.83 -13.41
N HIS A 162 -3.41 0.42 -12.18
CA HIS A 162 -2.33 -0.52 -11.80
C HIS A 162 -2.75 -1.98 -11.82
N TRP A 163 -4.00 -2.30 -12.21
CA TRP A 163 -4.53 -3.66 -12.13
C TRP A 163 -3.71 -4.68 -12.94
N GLN A 164 -3.29 -4.31 -14.16
CA GLN A 164 -2.55 -5.25 -15.02
C GLN A 164 -1.21 -5.65 -14.39
N GLU A 165 -0.45 -4.66 -13.90
CA GLU A 165 0.82 -4.89 -13.22
C GLU A 165 0.62 -5.64 -11.90
N PHE A 166 -0.42 -5.28 -11.13
CA PHE A 166 -0.78 -5.99 -9.91
C PHE A 166 -1.05 -7.48 -10.18
N GLN A 167 -1.84 -7.79 -11.21
CA GLN A 167 -2.20 -9.17 -11.55
C GLN A 167 -0.98 -9.99 -11.97
N GLU A 168 -0.10 -9.42 -12.79
CA GLU A 168 1.14 -10.10 -13.21
C GLU A 168 2.07 -10.34 -12.02
N ASN A 169 2.31 -9.31 -11.21
CA ASN A 169 3.14 -9.45 -10.01
C ASN A 169 2.55 -10.45 -9.02
N ALA A 170 1.25 -10.44 -8.77
CA ALA A 170 0.59 -11.42 -7.90
C ALA A 170 0.81 -12.87 -8.38
N ARG A 171 0.68 -13.13 -9.69
CA ARG A 171 0.97 -14.45 -10.28
C ARG A 171 2.43 -14.86 -10.09
N LEU A 172 3.36 -13.92 -10.30
CA LEU A 172 4.78 -14.16 -10.05
C LEU A 172 5.04 -14.49 -8.58
N HIS A 173 4.37 -13.81 -7.65
CA HIS A 173 4.48 -14.08 -6.21
C HIS A 173 3.96 -15.47 -5.82
N ILE A 174 2.80 -15.89 -6.36
CA ILE A 174 2.28 -17.25 -6.18
C ILE A 174 3.29 -18.27 -6.72
N PHE A 175 3.78 -18.07 -7.95
CA PHE A 175 4.71 -19.00 -8.58
C PHE A 175 6.06 -19.06 -7.86
N GLU A 176 6.63 -17.92 -7.45
CA GLU A 176 7.88 -17.86 -6.69
C GLU A 176 7.75 -18.58 -5.34
N SER A 177 6.63 -18.36 -4.64
CA SER A 177 6.34 -19.06 -3.39
C SER A 177 6.19 -20.57 -3.61
N TYR A 178 5.43 -20.97 -4.63
CA TYR A 178 5.20 -22.37 -4.98
C TYR A 178 6.49 -23.11 -5.32
N CYS A 179 7.33 -22.53 -6.18
CA CYS A 179 8.63 -23.09 -6.60
C CYS A 179 9.63 -23.19 -5.44
N ARG A 180 9.53 -22.31 -4.44
CA ARG A 180 10.42 -22.35 -3.27
C ARG A 180 10.13 -23.56 -2.38
N ILE A 181 8.88 -24.03 -2.36
CA ILE A 181 8.43 -25.14 -1.50
C ILE A 181 8.46 -26.47 -2.26
N HIS A 182 8.14 -26.48 -3.56
CA HIS A 182 8.05 -27.70 -4.35
C HIS A 182 9.28 -27.93 -5.24
N GLN A 183 9.98 -29.04 -5.05
CA GLN A 183 11.12 -29.45 -5.90
C GLN A 183 10.70 -30.03 -7.26
N CYS A 184 9.43 -30.41 -7.44
CA CYS A 184 8.88 -30.93 -8.70
C CYS A 184 7.58 -30.20 -9.01
N ILE A 185 7.52 -29.55 -10.17
CA ILE A 185 6.37 -28.78 -10.62
C ILE A 185 5.62 -29.61 -11.65
N ASN A 186 4.35 -29.91 -11.38
CA ASN A 186 3.47 -30.56 -12.35
C ASN A 186 2.73 -29.46 -13.13
N ILE A 187 2.97 -29.35 -14.44
CA ILE A 187 2.47 -28.27 -15.32
C ILE A 187 1.24 -28.77 -16.11
N GLN A 188 0.35 -29.53 -15.46
CA GLN A 188 -0.85 -30.04 -16.12
C GLN A 188 -1.92 -28.96 -16.25
#